data_AF-A0A957AQJ4-F1
#
_entry.id   AF-A0A957AQJ4-F1
#
_cell.length_a   1.000
_cell.length_b   1.000
_cell.length_c   1.000
_cell.angle_alpha   90.00
_cell.angle_beta   90.00
_cell.angle_gamma   90.00
#
_symmetry.space_group_name_H-M   'P 1'
#
loop_
_entity.id
_entity.type
_entity.pdbx_description
1 polymer ?
#
loop_
_entity_poly.entity_id
_entity_poly.type
_entity_poly.pdbx_seq_one_letter_code
_entity_poly.pdbx_strand_id
1 'polypeptide(L)'
;MSILEKAREVFGFSRGSTPRRVYETKVRCLRCGEILPAQINLLNDLSIDYANAGEVYIVRKLVTGSGANRCFQTIELNMTFDKNRQLIKRSIQGGEFVDEPETTE
;
A
#
# COMPACT_ATOMS: atom_id res chain seq x y z
N MET A 1 31.59 41.69 -3.41
CA MET A 1 32.00 40.80 -4.53
C MET A 1 32.96 39.76 -3.96
N SER A 2 32.79 38.46 -4.13
CA SER A 2 31.73 37.73 -4.82
C SER A 2 31.96 36.22 -4.62
N ILE A 3 30.89 35.47 -4.89
CA ILE A 3 30.76 34.08 -5.35
C ILE A 3 30.91 32.85 -4.43
N LEU A 4 31.70 32.81 -3.35
CA LEU A 4 31.94 31.49 -2.71
C LEU A 4 30.98 31.03 -1.59
N GLU A 5 30.24 31.93 -0.93
CA GLU A 5 29.31 31.53 0.15
C GLU A 5 27.85 31.40 -0.29
N LYS A 6 27.49 31.92 -1.48
CA LYS A 6 26.11 31.87 -2.02
C LYS A 6 25.74 30.54 -2.71
N ALA A 7 26.64 29.57 -2.77
CA ALA A 7 26.40 28.30 -3.47
C ALA A 7 25.73 27.22 -2.59
N ARG A 8 25.52 27.45 -1.28
CA ARG A 8 24.88 26.46 -0.39
C ARG A 8 23.36 26.55 -0.34
N GLU A 9 22.76 27.65 -0.80
CA GLU A 9 21.29 27.82 -0.82
C GLU A 9 20.64 27.29 -2.13
N VAL A 10 21.42 26.99 -3.18
CA VAL A 10 20.89 26.57 -4.48
C VAL A 10 20.77 25.05 -4.63
N PHE A 11 21.33 24.26 -3.70
CA PHE A 11 21.14 22.81 -3.63
C PHE A 11 19.97 22.38 -2.74
N GLY A 12 19.01 23.28 -2.51
CA GLY A 12 17.68 22.91 -2.05
C GLY A 12 16.90 22.23 -3.18
N PHE A 13 17.36 21.06 -3.63
CA PHE A 13 16.46 20.12 -4.29
C PHE A 13 15.38 19.80 -3.25
N SER A 14 14.26 20.53 -3.33
CA SER A 14 13.02 20.08 -2.71
C SER A 14 12.83 18.67 -3.23
N ARG A 15 13.09 17.67 -2.37
CA ARG A 15 12.69 16.30 -2.63
C ARG A 15 11.18 16.35 -2.70
N GLY A 16 10.63 16.63 -3.87
CA GLY A 16 9.24 16.31 -4.15
C GLY A 16 9.10 14.85 -3.76
N SER A 17 8.23 14.57 -2.80
CA SER A 17 7.98 13.21 -2.36
C SER A 17 7.61 12.39 -3.59
N THR A 18 8.47 11.46 -3.99
CA THR A 18 8.12 10.54 -5.09
C THR A 18 6.81 9.87 -4.69
N PRO A 19 5.75 9.97 -5.51
CA PRO A 19 4.46 9.40 -5.15
C PRO A 19 4.65 7.91 -4.85
N ARG A 20 4.18 7.48 -3.68
CA ARG A 20 4.29 6.09 -3.24
C ARG A 20 3.67 5.19 -4.31
N ARG A 21 4.47 4.28 -4.87
CA ARG A 21 4.02 3.38 -5.96
C ARG A 21 3.42 2.07 -5.44
N VAL A 22 3.71 1.72 -4.19
CA VAL A 22 3.31 0.46 -3.58
C VAL A 22 2.68 0.72 -2.22
N TYR A 23 1.46 0.22 -2.02
CA TYR A 23 0.86 0.11 -0.70
C TYR A 23 1.25 -1.24 -0.10
N GLU A 24 1.89 -1.20 1.06
CA GLU A 24 2.40 -2.39 1.74
C GLU A 24 1.56 -2.65 2.99
N THR A 25 1.22 -3.91 3.23
CA THR A 25 0.52 -4.33 4.43
C THR A 25 0.94 -5.74 4.79
N LYS A 26 0.78 -6.10 6.06
CA LYS A 26 0.89 -7.48 6.52
C LYS A 26 -0.48 -8.01 6.90
N VAL A 27 -0.71 -9.29 6.65
CA VAL A 27 -1.97 -9.95 7.00
C VAL A 27 -1.68 -11.24 7.75
N ARG A 28 -2.42 -11.51 8.83
CA ARG A 28 -2.35 -12.76 9.58
C ARG A 28 -3.40 -13.72 9.05
N CYS A 29 -3.02 -14.94 8.72
CA CYS A 29 -3.94 -16.00 8.36
C CYS A 29 -4.71 -16.49 9.59
N LEU A 30 -6.05 -16.49 9.54
CA LEU A 30 -6.88 -16.98 10.66
C LEU A 30 -6.81 -18.49 10.87
N ARG A 31 -6.35 -19.27 9.87
CA ARG A 31 -6.26 -20.73 10.00
C ARG A 31 -4.97 -21.20 10.65
N CYS A 32 -3.82 -20.69 10.18
CA CYS A 32 -2.50 -21.15 10.63
C CYS A 32 -1.71 -20.10 11.42
N GLY A 33 -2.21 -18.87 11.55
CA GLY A 33 -1.52 -17.78 12.25
C GLY A 33 -0.35 -17.15 11.50
N GLU A 34 -0.04 -17.62 10.29
CA GLU A 34 1.08 -17.11 9.49
C GLU A 34 0.88 -15.64 9.11
N ILE A 35 1.92 -14.81 9.30
CA ILE A 35 1.93 -13.42 8.86
C ILE A 35 2.53 -13.35 7.45
N LEU A 36 1.72 -12.89 6.51
CA LEU A 36 2.06 -12.81 5.09
C LEU A 36 2.19 -11.34 4.67
N PRO A 37 3.29 -10.96 4.00
CA PRO A 37 3.39 -9.65 3.39
C PRO A 37 2.46 -9.57 2.17
N ALA A 38 1.81 -8.44 1.98
CA ALA A 38 0.99 -8.13 0.82
C ALA A 38 1.38 -6.75 0.28
N GLN A 39 1.60 -6.70 -1.03
CA GLN A 39 1.94 -5.46 -1.74
C GLN A 39 0.92 -5.22 -2.84
N ILE A 40 0.42 -3.99 -2.90
CA ILE A 40 -0.50 -3.51 -3.93
C ILE A 40 0.25 -2.47 -4.75
N ASN A 41 0.45 -2.76 -6.03
CA ASN A 41 1.04 -1.79 -6.94
C ASN A 41 -0.02 -0.74 -7.30
N LEU A 42 0.12 0.47 -6.75
CA LEU A 42 -0.89 1.51 -6.91
C LEU A 42 -1.04 2.00 -8.35
N LEU A 43 -0.08 1.71 -9.24
CA LEU A 43 -0.16 2.08 -10.66
C LEU A 43 -0.81 0.99 -11.52
N ASN A 44 -0.68 -0.28 -11.12
CA ASN A 44 -1.03 -1.43 -11.97
C ASN A 44 -2.14 -2.32 -11.40
N ASP A 45 -2.32 -2.38 -10.08
CA ASP A 45 -3.31 -3.27 -9.44
C ASP A 45 -4.68 -2.59 -9.29
N LEU A 46 -4.75 -1.26 -9.38
CA LEU A 46 -5.98 -0.49 -9.18
C LEU A 46 -6.89 -0.55 -10.41
N SER A 47 -8.18 -0.79 -10.16
CA SER A 47 -9.25 -0.69 -11.16
C SER A 47 -10.13 0.52 -10.88
N ILE A 48 -10.63 1.18 -11.91
CA ILE A 48 -11.58 2.29 -11.78
C ILE A 48 -12.94 1.74 -11.36
N ASP A 49 -13.57 2.35 -10.35
CA ASP A 49 -14.95 2.02 -9.98
C ASP A 49 -15.95 2.85 -10.81
N TYR A 50 -16.45 2.25 -11.89
CA TYR A 50 -17.41 2.90 -12.77
C TYR A 50 -18.80 3.09 -12.13
N ALA A 51 -19.14 2.36 -11.06
CA ALA A 51 -20.41 2.57 -10.35
C ALA A 51 -20.42 3.91 -9.61
N ASN A 52 -19.25 4.40 -9.20
CA ASN A 52 -19.04 5.69 -8.55
C ASN A 52 -18.44 6.72 -9.53
N ALA A 53 -18.85 6.69 -10.81
CA ALA A 53 -18.40 7.61 -11.86
C ALA A 53 -16.86 7.74 -12.00
N GLY A 54 -16.09 6.75 -11.58
CA GLY A 54 -14.63 6.76 -11.59
C GLY A 54 -13.98 7.67 -10.55
N GLU A 55 -14.69 8.06 -9.49
CA GLU A 55 -14.16 8.89 -8.40
C GLU A 55 -13.17 8.15 -7.49
N VAL A 56 -13.29 6.81 -7.44
CA VAL A 56 -12.48 5.95 -6.58
C VAL A 56 -11.86 4.80 -7.38
N TYR A 57 -10.78 4.26 -6.83
CA TYR A 57 -10.14 3.05 -7.31
C TYR A 57 -10.40 1.90 -6.36
N ILE A 58 -10.59 0.71 -6.91
CA ILE A 58 -10.78 -0.53 -6.15
C ILE A 58 -9.70 -1.55 -6.49
N VAL A 59 -9.38 -2.41 -5.54
CA VAL A 59 -8.52 -3.57 -5.76
C VAL A 59 -9.01 -4.75 -4.94
N ARG A 60 -9.01 -5.92 -5.58
CA ARG A 60 -9.20 -7.23 -4.95
C ARG A 60 -7.89 -8.00 -5.05
N LYS A 61 -7.20 -8.17 -3.92
CA LYS A 61 -5.91 -8.87 -3.85
C LYS A 61 -6.10 -10.20 -3.12
N LEU A 62 -5.58 -11.28 -3.71
CA LEU A 62 -5.56 -12.60 -3.09
C LEU A 62 -4.16 -12.88 -2.56
N VAL A 63 -4.06 -13.25 -1.29
CA VAL A 63 -2.80 -13.61 -0.63
C VAL A 63 -2.89 -15.07 -0.21
N THR A 64 -2.00 -15.90 -0.74
CA THR A 64 -1.93 -17.32 -0.40
C THR A 64 -0.78 -17.54 0.59
N GLY A 65 -1.00 -18.45 1.55
CA GLY A 65 0.06 -18.87 2.49
C GLY A 65 1.34 -19.31 1.80
N SER A 66 2.50 -19.09 2.43
CA SER A 66 3.80 -19.45 1.84
C SER A 66 4.00 -20.96 1.69
N GLY A 67 3.18 -21.76 2.39
CA GLY A 67 3.32 -23.20 2.49
C GLY A 67 4.17 -23.65 3.68
N ALA A 68 4.84 -22.74 4.41
CA ALA A 68 5.66 -23.08 5.58
C ALA A 68 4.87 -23.86 6.65
N ASN A 69 3.61 -23.47 6.88
CA ASN A 69 2.71 -24.12 7.84
C ASN A 69 1.78 -25.16 7.18
N ARG A 70 2.09 -25.64 5.97
CA ARG A 70 1.23 -26.53 5.16
C ARG A 70 -0.21 -26.01 5.01
N CYS A 71 -0.35 -24.67 4.98
CA CYS A 71 -1.61 -23.97 4.88
C CYS A 71 -1.66 -23.22 3.55
N PHE A 72 -2.63 -23.56 2.71
CA PHE A 72 -2.86 -22.95 1.40
C PHE A 72 -4.15 -22.13 1.39
N GLN A 73 -4.58 -21.64 2.55
CA GLN A 73 -5.73 -20.77 2.65
C GLN A 73 -5.45 -19.47 1.89
N THR A 74 -6.41 -19.05 1.06
CA THR A 74 -6.40 -17.77 0.39
C THR A 74 -7.09 -16.73 1.27
N ILE A 75 -6.38 -15.64 1.55
CA ILE A 75 -6.90 -14.46 2.21
C ILE A 75 -7.29 -13.46 1.12
N GLU A 76 -8.50 -12.93 1.19
CA GLU A 76 -8.98 -11.93 0.25
C GLU A 76 -8.96 -10.54 0.87
N LEU A 77 -8.30 -9.60 0.19
CA LEU A 77 -8.24 -8.20 0.54
C LEU A 77 -9.06 -7.40 -0.46
N ASN A 78 -10.00 -6.59 0.05
CA ASN A 78 -10.75 -5.63 -0.75
C ASN A 78 -10.44 -4.23 -0.22
N MET A 79 -9.87 -3.38 -1.07
CA MET A 79 -9.45 -2.03 -0.72
C MET A 79 -10.01 -1.01 -1.71
N THR A 80 -10.30 0.18 -1.20
CA THR A 80 -10.74 1.34 -1.99
C THR A 80 -9.79 2.50 -1.71
N PHE A 81 -9.37 3.15 -2.79
CA PHE A 81 -8.49 4.30 -2.79
C PHE A 81 -9.18 5.51 -3.40
N ASP A 82 -8.85 6.70 -2.95
CA ASP A 82 -9.32 7.96 -3.54
C ASP A 82 -8.59 8.26 -4.87
N LYS A 83 -8.97 9.38 -5.52
CA LYS A 83 -8.30 9.88 -6.74
C LYS A 83 -6.79 10.13 -6.60
N ASN A 84 -6.30 10.35 -5.38
CA ASN A 84 -4.88 10.54 -5.05
C ASN A 84 -4.19 9.23 -4.65
N ARG A 85 -4.87 8.09 -4.84
CA ARG A 85 -4.42 6.74 -4.47
C ARG A 85 -4.14 6.59 -2.98
N GLN A 86 -4.83 7.35 -2.14
CA GLN A 86 -4.84 7.22 -0.67
C GLN A 86 -5.90 6.22 -0.25
N LEU A 87 -5.56 5.31 0.68
CA LEU A 87 -6.49 4.30 1.16
C LEU A 87 -7.62 4.97 1.96
N ILE A 88 -8.87 4.74 1.56
CA ILE A 88 -10.06 5.25 2.26
C ILE A 88 -10.93 4.14 2.86
N LYS A 89 -10.79 2.90 2.36
CA LYS A 89 -11.51 1.74 2.88
C LYS A 89 -10.68 0.47 2.68
N ARG A 90 -10.67 -0.41 3.67
CA ARG A 90 -10.11 -1.77 3.57
C ARG A 90 -11.00 -2.77 4.27
N SER A 91 -11.04 -3.98 3.73
CA SER A 91 -11.69 -5.15 4.34
C SER A 91 -10.92 -6.42 3.99
N ILE A 92 -11.05 -7.42 4.84
CA ILE A 92 -10.29 -8.67 4.77
C ILE A 92 -11.20 -9.85 5.06
N GLN A 93 -11.01 -10.95 4.34
CA GLN A 93 -11.68 -12.23 4.55
C GLN A 93 -10.65 -13.35 4.67
N GLY A 94 -10.82 -14.25 5.65
CA GLY A 94 -9.88 -15.36 5.90
C GLY A 94 -8.60 -14.97 6.64
N GLY A 95 -8.49 -13.71 7.07
CA GLY A 95 -7.32 -13.16 7.77
C GLY A 95 -7.64 -11.91 8.57
N GLU A 96 -6.61 -11.33 9.18
CA GLU A 96 -6.65 -10.05 9.90
C GLU A 96 -5.52 -9.15 9.41
N PHE A 97 -5.74 -7.83 9.37
CA PHE A 97 -4.65 -6.89 9.13
C PHE A 97 -3.72 -6.86 10.34
N VAL A 98 -2.42 -6.87 10.06
CA VAL A 98 -1.40 -6.61 11.07
C VAL A 98 -1.02 -5.15 10.90
N ASP A 99 -1.66 -4.29 11.70
CA ASP A 99 -1.29 -2.88 11.75
C ASP A 99 0.10 -2.77 12.37
N GLU A 100 1.07 -2.27 11.60
CA GLU A 100 2.31 -1.78 12.18
C GLU A 100 2.01 -0.43 12.83
N PRO A 101 2.57 -0.12 14.01
CA PRO A 101 2.47 1.22 14.56
C PRO A 101 3.01 2.19 13.52
N GLU A 102 2.19 3.18 13.18
CA GLU A 102 2.49 4.22 12.21
C GLU A 102 3.88 4.85 12.47
N THR A 103 4.89 4.46 11.68
CA THR A 103 6.16 5.17 11.65
C THR A 103 5.89 6.50 10.96
N THR A 104 5.65 7.53 11.77
CA THR A 104 5.72 8.93 11.35
C THR A 104 7.15 9.21 10.92
N GLU A 105 7.37 9.46 9.63
CA GLU A 105 8.62 10.03 9.08
C GLU A 105 8.56 11.56 9.08
#